data_AF-A0AAW0E2Z8-F1
#
_entry.id   AF-A0AAW0E2Z8-F1
#
_cell.length_a   1.000
_cell.length_b   1.000
_cell.length_c   1.000
_cell.angle_alpha   90.00
_cell.angle_beta   90.00
_cell.angle_gamma   90.00
#
_symmetry.space_group_name_H-M   'P 1'
#
loop_
_entity.id
_entity.type
_entity.pdbx_description
1 polymer ?
#
loop_
_entity_poly.entity_id
_entity_poly.type
_entity_poly.pdbx_seq_one_letter_code
_entity_poly.pdbx_strand_id
1 'polypeptide(L)'
;EAPSVEAARAALADIGKVLRPPRKKGPRYIDPKLDPFTRSRIEGIQSLLSLYTHPSSSTCGRWKKASLNAAITMQRGNYCARVLRRLAREYIADRSVLPENPYGNWNETLLVNEDLCNELMEYLQLLGSTTDEDGRESGITAAKVQAWLGRPDIMEKYGITRQMSLATAKRYLHALGFRFT
;
A
#
# COMPACT_ATOMS: atom_id res chain seq x y z
N GLU A 1 -2.22 -6.27 -30.26
CA GLU A 1 -2.77 -5.04 -30.89
C GLU A 1 -3.65 -4.25 -29.90
N ALA A 2 -4.64 -3.48 -30.37
CA ALA A 2 -5.69 -2.91 -29.52
C ALA A 2 -6.74 -4.01 -29.20
N PRO A 3 -7.28 -4.06 -27.97
CA PRO A 3 -8.33 -5.01 -27.62
C PRO A 3 -9.64 -4.65 -28.33
N SER A 4 -10.61 -5.59 -28.39
CA SER A 4 -11.94 -5.26 -28.91
C SER A 4 -12.66 -4.26 -27.98
N VAL A 5 -13.49 -3.39 -28.58
CA VAL A 5 -14.26 -2.39 -27.82
C VAL A 5 -15.23 -3.06 -26.85
N GLU A 6 -15.79 -4.20 -27.21
CA GLU A 6 -16.70 -4.99 -26.37
C GLU A 6 -15.98 -5.56 -25.14
N ALA A 7 -14.81 -6.19 -25.32
CA ALA A 7 -14.02 -6.72 -24.21
C ALA A 7 -13.53 -5.61 -23.28
N ALA A 8 -13.18 -4.44 -23.83
CA ALA A 8 -12.82 -3.26 -23.07
C ALA A 8 -14.01 -2.67 -22.29
N ARG A 9 -15.24 -2.75 -22.82
CA ARG A 9 -16.45 -2.29 -22.12
C ARG A 9 -16.82 -3.23 -20.97
N ALA A 10 -16.72 -4.54 -21.18
CA ALA A 10 -16.89 -5.53 -20.11
C ALA A 10 -15.85 -5.31 -18.98
N ALA A 11 -14.60 -5.05 -19.36
CA ALA A 11 -13.53 -4.71 -18.42
C ALA A 11 -13.84 -3.46 -17.59
N LEU A 12 -14.35 -2.41 -18.23
CA LEU A 12 -14.68 -1.16 -17.59
C LEU A 12 -15.78 -1.32 -16.53
N ALA A 13 -16.81 -2.11 -16.83
CA ALA A 13 -17.88 -2.41 -15.90
C ALA A 13 -17.38 -3.16 -14.66
N ASP A 14 -16.45 -4.10 -14.86
CA ASP A 14 -15.83 -4.88 -13.79
C ASP A 14 -14.92 -4.04 -12.89
N ILE A 15 -14.05 -3.21 -13.48
CA ILE A 15 -13.22 -2.24 -12.74
C ILE A 15 -14.06 -1.28 -11.91
N GLY A 16 -15.23 -0.89 -12.41
CA GLY A 16 -16.18 -0.08 -11.65
C GLY A 16 -16.58 -0.74 -10.33
N LYS A 17 -16.77 -2.06 -10.31
CA LYS A 17 -17.08 -2.85 -9.10
C LYS A 17 -15.86 -2.99 -8.18
N VAL A 18 -14.66 -3.11 -8.74
CA VAL A 18 -13.41 -3.18 -7.95
C VAL A 18 -13.15 -1.87 -7.20
N LEU A 19 -13.26 -0.73 -7.89
CA LEU A 19 -13.04 0.59 -7.27
C LEU A 19 -14.18 1.01 -6.33
N ARG A 20 -15.39 0.53 -6.58
CA ARG A 20 -16.61 0.92 -5.86
C ARG A 20 -17.46 -0.32 -5.58
N PRO A 21 -17.01 -1.21 -4.68
CA PRO A 21 -17.76 -2.43 -4.37
C PRO A 21 -19.10 -2.08 -3.71
N PRO A 22 -20.22 -2.65 -4.16
CA PRO A 22 -21.52 -2.38 -3.58
C PRO A 22 -21.62 -2.96 -2.17
N ARG A 23 -22.41 -2.31 -1.31
CA ARG A 23 -22.75 -2.85 0.01
C ARG A 23 -23.64 -4.09 -0.11
N LYS A 24 -23.54 -5.02 0.85
CA LYS A 24 -24.47 -6.16 0.99
C LYS A 24 -25.93 -5.69 1.15
N LYS A 25 -26.15 -4.55 1.81
CA LYS A 25 -27.46 -3.91 2.00
C LYS A 25 -27.34 -2.39 1.92
N GLY A 26 -28.32 -1.76 1.27
CA GLY A 26 -28.50 -0.32 1.21
C GLY A 26 -27.69 0.40 0.12
N PRO A 27 -28.02 1.67 -0.15
CA PRO A 27 -27.26 2.51 -1.08
C PRO A 27 -25.90 2.85 -0.48
N ARG A 28 -24.87 3.03 -1.33
CA ARG A 28 -23.45 3.34 -1.07
C ARG A 28 -22.49 2.17 -1.29
N TYR A 29 -21.21 2.52 -1.40
CA TYR A 29 -20.10 1.60 -1.61
C TYR A 29 -19.37 1.26 -0.30
N ILE A 30 -18.64 0.16 -0.31
CA ILE A 30 -17.67 -0.22 0.72
C ILE A 30 -16.29 0.33 0.30
N ASP A 31 -15.44 0.65 1.26
CA ASP A 31 -14.03 0.92 0.97
C ASP A 31 -13.35 -0.37 0.49
N PRO A 32 -12.81 -0.42 -0.74
CA PRO A 32 -12.17 -1.62 -1.26
C PRO A 32 -10.82 -1.94 -0.59
N LYS A 33 -10.32 -1.09 0.32
CA LYS A 33 -9.04 -1.27 1.02
C LYS A 33 -7.86 -1.50 0.07
N LEU A 34 -7.90 -0.85 -1.10
CA LEU A 34 -6.81 -0.88 -2.06
C LEU A 34 -5.72 0.08 -1.61
N ASP A 35 -4.46 -0.34 -1.69
CA ASP A 35 -3.35 0.56 -1.44
C ASP A 35 -3.35 1.72 -2.46
N PRO A 36 -2.78 2.88 -2.11
CA PRO A 36 -2.83 4.07 -2.97
C PRO A 36 -2.23 3.85 -4.36
N PHE A 37 -1.20 3.01 -4.48
CA PHE A 37 -0.55 2.75 -5.76
C PHE A 37 -1.48 1.94 -6.66
N THR A 38 -1.98 0.80 -6.17
CA THR A 38 -2.89 -0.06 -6.94
C THR A 38 -4.17 0.67 -7.29
N ARG A 39 -4.74 1.44 -6.37
CA ARG A 39 -5.90 2.30 -6.64
C ARG A 39 -5.64 3.28 -7.79
N SER A 40 -4.54 4.02 -7.74
CA SER A 40 -4.17 4.98 -8.79
C SER A 40 -4.01 4.31 -10.16
N ARG A 41 -3.46 3.09 -10.21
CA ARG A 41 -3.34 2.32 -11.45
C ARG A 41 -4.69 1.89 -11.98
N ILE A 42 -5.57 1.37 -11.14
CA ILE A 42 -6.91 0.92 -11.55
C ILE A 42 -7.75 2.11 -12.02
N GLU A 43 -7.68 3.27 -11.36
CA GLU A 43 -8.35 4.52 -11.80
C GLU A 43 -7.82 5.00 -13.16
N GLY A 44 -6.51 4.86 -13.40
CA GLY A 44 -5.90 5.13 -14.71
C GLY A 44 -6.39 4.18 -15.80
N ILE A 45 -6.55 2.88 -15.49
CA ILE A 45 -7.12 1.89 -16.41
C ILE A 45 -8.59 2.22 -16.69
N GLN A 46 -9.37 2.56 -15.66
CA GLN A 46 -10.77 2.98 -15.80
C GLN A 46 -10.90 4.16 -16.77
N SER A 47 -10.05 5.18 -16.60
CA SER A 47 -10.03 6.37 -17.45
C SER A 47 -9.68 6.02 -18.91
N LEU A 48 -8.66 5.18 -19.11
CA LEU A 48 -8.28 4.67 -20.44
C LEU A 48 -9.44 3.94 -21.12
N LEU A 49 -10.06 2.98 -20.43
CA LEU A 49 -11.14 2.17 -21.00
C LEU A 49 -12.39 3.01 -21.27
N SER A 50 -12.72 3.96 -20.40
CA SER A 50 -13.81 4.92 -20.63
C SER A 50 -13.56 5.74 -21.89
N LEU A 51 -12.38 6.35 -22.03
CA LEU A 51 -11.98 7.12 -23.20
C LEU A 51 -11.92 6.28 -24.49
N TYR A 52 -11.66 4.98 -24.39
CA TYR A 52 -11.58 4.08 -25.53
C TYR A 52 -12.95 3.55 -25.99
N THR A 53 -13.90 3.38 -25.08
CA THR A 53 -15.18 2.68 -25.34
C THR A 53 -16.40 3.61 -25.43
N HIS A 54 -16.32 4.82 -24.89
CA HIS A 54 -17.44 5.76 -24.86
C HIS A 54 -17.61 6.44 -26.23
N PRO A 55 -18.80 6.38 -26.87
CA PRO A 55 -19.00 6.95 -28.21
C PRO A 55 -18.70 8.45 -28.32
N SER A 56 -19.05 9.22 -27.28
CA SER A 56 -18.80 10.66 -27.23
C SER A 56 -17.33 11.04 -27.02
N SER A 57 -16.45 10.08 -26.75
CA SER A 57 -15.03 10.34 -26.58
C SER A 57 -14.35 10.57 -27.93
N SER A 58 -13.58 11.65 -28.06
CA SER A 58 -12.78 11.93 -29.26
C SER A 58 -11.69 10.88 -29.53
N THR A 59 -11.38 10.04 -28.54
CA THR A 59 -10.43 8.93 -28.65
C THR A 59 -11.09 7.55 -28.69
N CYS A 60 -12.41 7.49 -28.88
CA CYS A 60 -13.14 6.22 -29.04
C CYS A 60 -12.49 5.36 -30.15
N GLY A 61 -12.26 4.08 -29.88
CA GLY A 61 -11.59 3.15 -30.80
C GLY A 61 -10.10 3.42 -31.03
N ARG A 62 -9.52 4.49 -30.46
CA ARG A 62 -8.12 4.90 -30.66
C ARG A 62 -7.26 4.60 -29.43
N TRP A 63 -6.91 3.33 -29.23
CA TRP A 63 -6.23 2.80 -28.04
C TRP A 63 -5.01 3.62 -27.58
N LYS A 64 -4.08 3.94 -28.50
CA LYS A 64 -2.89 4.73 -28.17
C LYS A 64 -3.25 6.15 -27.69
N LYS A 65 -4.18 6.83 -28.38
CA LYS A 65 -4.60 8.20 -28.02
C LYS A 65 -5.37 8.21 -26.70
N ALA A 66 -6.29 7.28 -26.51
CA ALA A 66 -7.03 7.14 -25.25
C ALA A 66 -6.07 6.94 -24.05
N SER A 67 -5.03 6.11 -24.22
CA SER A 67 -4.07 5.87 -23.14
C SER A 67 -3.20 7.07 -22.81
N LEU A 68 -2.85 7.87 -23.81
CA LEU A 68 -2.09 9.09 -23.62
C LEU A 68 -2.94 10.16 -22.92
N ASN A 69 -4.19 10.33 -23.35
CA ASN A 69 -5.12 11.25 -22.70
C ASN A 69 -5.35 10.87 -21.23
N ALA A 70 -5.58 9.59 -20.93
CA ALA A 70 -5.71 9.11 -19.55
C ALA A 70 -4.44 9.42 -18.72
N ALA A 71 -3.25 9.17 -19.28
CA ALA A 71 -2.00 9.50 -18.58
C ALA A 71 -1.84 11.01 -18.33
N ILE A 72 -2.21 11.87 -19.29
CA ILE A 72 -2.17 13.32 -19.14
C ILE A 72 -3.11 13.79 -18.04
N THR A 73 -4.32 13.23 -17.95
CA THR A 73 -5.27 13.56 -16.86
C THR A 73 -4.74 13.16 -15.48
N MET A 74 -3.83 12.19 -15.42
CA MET A 74 -3.11 11.80 -14.20
C MET A 74 -1.82 12.64 -13.96
N GLN A 75 -1.60 13.70 -14.76
CA GLN A 75 -0.36 14.50 -14.76
C GLN A 75 0.90 13.68 -15.04
N ARG A 76 0.79 12.67 -15.91
CA ARG A 76 1.90 11.79 -16.33
C ARG A 76 2.07 11.82 -17.86
N GLY A 77 3.19 11.28 -18.33
CA GLY A 77 3.54 11.23 -19.76
C GLY A 77 3.46 9.86 -20.40
N ASN A 78 4.14 9.72 -21.54
CA ASN A 78 4.16 8.53 -22.41
C ASN A 78 4.48 7.21 -21.69
N TYR A 79 5.37 7.26 -20.69
CA TYR A 79 5.70 6.08 -19.88
C TYR A 79 4.46 5.52 -19.18
N CYS A 80 3.69 6.38 -18.50
CA CYS A 80 2.47 5.99 -17.82
C CYS A 80 1.44 5.44 -18.82
N ALA A 81 1.27 6.10 -19.98
CA ALA A 81 0.39 5.61 -21.04
C ALA A 81 0.77 4.20 -21.53
N ARG A 82 2.06 3.88 -21.58
CA ARG A 82 2.54 2.52 -21.92
C ARG A 82 2.24 1.52 -20.81
N VAL A 83 2.44 1.89 -19.55
CA VAL A 83 2.09 1.06 -18.38
C VAL A 83 0.59 0.79 -18.34
N LEU A 84 -0.26 1.82 -18.49
CA LEU A 84 -1.71 1.66 -18.50
C LEU A 84 -2.19 0.71 -19.61
N ARG A 85 -1.61 0.81 -20.82
CA ARG A 85 -1.95 -0.12 -21.91
C ARG A 85 -1.56 -1.56 -21.61
N ARG A 86 -0.45 -1.78 -20.91
CA ARG A 86 -0.03 -3.13 -20.50
C ARG A 86 -1.00 -3.68 -19.46
N LEU A 87 -1.19 -2.96 -18.36
CA LEU A 87 -2.08 -3.38 -17.27
C LEU A 87 -3.53 -3.57 -17.74
N ALA A 88 -4.03 -2.70 -18.61
CA ALA A 88 -5.38 -2.84 -19.15
C ALA A 88 -5.53 -4.09 -20.02
N ARG A 89 -4.48 -4.53 -20.73
CA ARG A 89 -4.52 -5.78 -21.51
C ARG A 89 -4.47 -6.99 -20.60
N GLU A 90 -3.59 -6.99 -19.60
CA GLU A 90 -3.51 -8.04 -18.58
C GLU A 90 -4.88 -8.21 -17.92
N TYR A 91 -5.49 -7.11 -17.49
CA TYR A 91 -6.83 -7.12 -16.90
C TYR A 91 -7.94 -7.56 -17.87
N ILE A 92 -7.82 -7.25 -19.17
CA ILE A 92 -8.78 -7.71 -20.19
C ILE A 92 -8.68 -9.21 -20.41
N ALA A 93 -7.46 -9.75 -20.39
CA ALA A 93 -7.22 -11.19 -20.53
C ALA A 93 -7.63 -11.97 -19.28
N ASP A 94 -7.32 -11.43 -18.09
CA ASP A 94 -7.62 -12.04 -16.80
C ASP A 94 -8.13 -11.00 -15.80
N ARG A 95 -9.37 -11.18 -15.33
CA ARG A 95 -10.05 -10.27 -14.40
C ARG A 95 -9.54 -10.37 -12.97
N SER A 96 -8.83 -11.45 -12.64
CA SER A 96 -8.27 -11.66 -11.30
C SER A 96 -6.96 -10.90 -11.08
N VAL A 97 -6.29 -10.49 -12.16
CA VAL A 97 -4.97 -9.85 -12.11
C VAL A 97 -5.12 -8.35 -11.88
N LEU A 98 -4.90 -7.91 -10.64
CA LEU A 98 -4.80 -6.48 -10.32
C LEU A 98 -3.35 -5.99 -10.42
N PRO A 99 -3.13 -4.69 -10.68
CA PRO A 99 -1.79 -4.12 -10.62
C PRO A 99 -1.18 -4.32 -9.24
N GLU A 100 -0.13 -5.11 -9.15
CA GLU A 100 0.63 -5.27 -7.91
C GLU A 100 1.51 -4.04 -7.68
N ASN A 101 1.58 -3.60 -6.42
CA ASN A 101 2.48 -2.54 -6.01
C ASN A 101 3.90 -3.11 -5.84
N PRO A 102 4.87 -2.76 -6.72
CA PRO A 102 6.23 -3.31 -6.65
C PRO A 102 7.02 -2.78 -5.46
N TYR A 103 6.51 -1.77 -4.76
CA TYR A 103 7.12 -1.17 -3.58
C TYR A 103 6.59 -1.76 -2.26
N GLY A 104 5.68 -2.75 -2.34
CA GLY A 104 5.05 -3.38 -1.18
C GLY A 104 4.18 -2.41 -0.36
N ASN A 105 3.88 -2.80 0.89
CA ASN A 105 3.23 -1.92 1.85
C ASN A 105 4.23 -0.85 2.26
N TRP A 106 4.17 0.30 1.59
CA TRP A 106 5.05 1.42 1.88
C TRP A 106 4.92 1.81 3.37
N ASN A 107 5.97 1.58 4.14
CA ASN A 107 6.10 1.99 5.54
C ASN A 107 5.08 1.41 6.55
N GLU A 108 4.57 0.20 6.36
CA GLU A 108 3.97 -0.48 7.51
C GLU A 108 5.05 -0.73 8.56
N THR A 109 4.91 -0.08 9.72
CA THR A 109 5.77 -0.34 10.86
C THR A 109 5.52 -1.78 11.31
N LEU A 110 6.54 -2.44 11.86
CA LEU A 110 6.36 -3.77 12.48
C LEU A 110 5.34 -3.73 13.62
N LEU A 111 5.04 -2.54 14.16
CA LEU A 111 4.00 -2.31 15.15
C LEU A 111 2.57 -2.65 14.67
N VAL A 112 2.37 -2.94 13.37
CA VAL A 112 1.10 -3.53 12.88
C VAL A 112 0.92 -4.96 13.40
N ASN A 113 2.00 -5.67 13.71
CA ASN A 113 1.95 -6.97 14.38
C ASN A 113 1.65 -6.76 15.87
N GLU A 114 0.43 -7.13 16.28
CA GLU A 114 -0.07 -6.96 17.66
C GLU A 114 0.80 -7.72 18.68
N ASP A 115 1.28 -8.92 18.36
CA ASP A 115 2.13 -9.73 19.25
C ASP A 115 3.48 -9.05 19.50
N LEU A 116 4.13 -8.55 18.43
CA LEU A 116 5.38 -7.80 18.56
C LEU A 116 5.18 -6.50 19.34
N CYS A 117 4.07 -5.82 19.11
CA CYS A 117 3.73 -4.58 19.80
C CYS A 117 3.59 -4.82 21.32
N ASN A 118 2.86 -5.87 21.71
CA ASN A 118 2.65 -6.24 23.10
C ASN A 118 3.96 -6.62 23.79
N GLU A 119 4.79 -7.48 23.19
CA GLU A 119 6.07 -7.89 23.77
C GLU A 119 7.06 -6.72 23.91
N LEU A 120 7.07 -5.81 22.92
CA LEU A 120 7.86 -4.59 23.01
C LEU A 120 7.37 -3.68 24.15
N MET A 121 6.06 -3.56 24.34
CA MET A 121 5.48 -2.78 25.44
C MET A 121 5.83 -3.38 26.80
N GLU A 122 5.73 -4.69 26.96
CA GLU A 122 6.12 -5.40 28.19
C GLU A 122 7.60 -5.17 28.50
N TYR A 123 8.48 -5.32 27.50
CA TYR A 123 9.90 -5.03 27.65
C TYR A 123 10.16 -3.59 28.09
N LEU A 124 9.47 -2.62 27.50
CA LEU A 124 9.61 -1.20 27.84
C LEU A 124 9.10 -0.87 29.24
N GLN A 125 8.01 -1.50 29.69
CA GLN A 125 7.50 -1.35 31.05
C GLN A 125 8.47 -1.94 32.08
N LEU A 126 9.04 -3.11 31.80
CA LEU A 126 10.07 -3.72 32.65
C LEU A 126 11.28 -2.78 32.78
N LEU A 127 11.78 -2.23 31.68
CA LEU A 127 12.89 -1.28 31.70
C LEU A 127 12.60 -0.03 32.54
N GLY A 128 11.40 0.54 32.42
CA GLY A 128 10.99 1.70 33.21
C GLY A 128 10.87 1.41 34.72
N SER A 129 10.70 0.14 35.11
CA SER A 129 10.59 -0.28 36.51
C SER A 129 11.95 -0.65 37.15
N THR A 130 12.97 -0.91 36.35
CA THR A 130 14.29 -1.29 36.84
C THR A 130 15.12 -0.07 37.19
N THR A 131 15.80 -0.09 38.34
CA THR A 131 16.82 0.88 38.73
C THR A 131 18.21 0.35 38.40
N ASP A 132 19.05 1.19 37.80
CA ASP A 132 20.46 0.92 37.55
C ASP A 132 21.26 0.92 38.88
N GLU A 133 22.50 0.43 38.85
CA GLU A 133 23.39 0.25 40.03
C GLU A 133 23.64 1.55 40.82
N ASP A 134 23.46 2.71 40.18
CA ASP A 134 23.56 4.06 40.77
C ASP A 134 22.23 4.56 41.40
N GLY A 135 21.20 3.72 41.46
CA GLY A 135 19.87 4.08 42.01
C GLY A 135 19.03 4.98 41.09
N ARG A 136 19.39 5.10 39.81
CA ARG A 136 18.61 5.84 38.79
C ARG A 136 17.68 4.89 38.06
N GLU A 137 16.46 5.33 37.75
CA GLU A 137 15.56 4.57 36.87
C GLU A 137 16.26 4.31 35.53
N SER A 138 16.28 3.06 35.09
CA SER A 138 16.91 2.60 33.86
C SER A 138 16.11 3.12 32.68
N GLY A 139 16.34 4.38 32.34
CA GLY A 139 15.51 5.13 31.40
C GLY A 139 15.27 4.39 30.08
N ILE A 140 14.07 4.58 29.54
CA ILE A 140 13.71 4.09 28.22
C ILE A 140 14.52 4.89 27.19
N THR A 141 15.25 4.20 26.32
CA THR A 141 16.03 4.82 25.24
C THR A 141 15.81 4.10 23.92
N ALA A 142 15.98 4.82 22.81
CA ALA A 142 15.87 4.23 21.47
C ALA A 142 16.92 3.14 21.22
N ALA A 143 18.10 3.24 21.84
CA ALA A 143 19.15 2.24 21.75
C ALA A 143 18.73 0.90 22.37
N LYS A 144 18.02 0.92 23.51
CA LYS A 144 17.49 -0.29 24.16
C LYS A 144 16.43 -0.99 23.31
N VAL A 145 15.56 -0.23 22.64
CA VAL A 145 14.57 -0.77 21.69
C VAL A 145 15.28 -1.39 20.48
N GLN A 146 16.27 -0.69 19.93
CA GLN A 146 17.06 -1.19 18.81
C GLN A 146 17.81 -2.48 19.16
N ALA A 147 18.40 -2.54 20.36
CA ALA A 147 19.11 -3.72 20.84
C ALA A 147 18.17 -4.91 21.06
N TRP A 148 17.00 -4.69 21.67
CA TRP A 148 16.00 -5.74 21.91
C TRP A 148 15.45 -6.32 20.61
N LEU A 149 15.05 -5.47 19.65
CA LEU A 149 14.59 -5.90 18.32
C LEU A 149 15.72 -6.53 17.48
N GLY A 150 16.99 -6.29 17.86
CA GLY A 150 18.17 -6.88 17.23
C GLY A 150 18.59 -8.22 17.83
N ARG A 151 17.90 -8.73 18.85
CA ARG A 151 18.21 -10.04 19.43
C ARG A 151 17.83 -11.15 18.45
N PRO A 152 18.66 -12.19 18.28
CA PRO A 152 18.43 -13.23 17.29
C PRO A 152 17.10 -13.97 17.49
N ASP A 153 16.69 -14.20 18.74
CA ASP A 153 15.41 -14.84 19.09
C ASP A 153 14.20 -14.01 18.67
N ILE A 154 14.24 -12.69 18.88
CA ILE A 154 13.16 -11.77 18.44
C ILE A 154 13.17 -11.61 16.92
N MET A 155 14.36 -11.50 16.31
CA MET A 155 14.50 -11.38 14.87
C MET A 155 13.97 -12.59 14.12
N GLU A 156 14.27 -13.80 14.61
CA GLU A 156 13.77 -15.05 14.04
C GLU A 156 12.25 -15.17 14.22
N LYS A 157 11.75 -14.91 15.44
CA LYS A 157 10.31 -15.01 15.77
C LYS A 157 9.43 -14.11 14.89
N TYR A 158 9.89 -12.89 14.59
CA TYR A 158 9.12 -11.91 13.82
C TYR A 158 9.60 -11.71 12.38
N GLY A 159 10.51 -12.56 11.89
CA GLY A 159 11.00 -12.50 10.51
C GLY A 159 11.77 -11.22 10.16
N ILE A 160 12.43 -10.60 11.14
CA ILE A 160 13.19 -9.37 10.95
C ILE A 160 14.52 -9.71 10.28
N THR A 161 14.69 -9.33 9.02
CA THR A 161 15.88 -9.67 8.22
C THR A 161 17.05 -8.71 8.41
N ARG A 162 16.80 -7.51 8.92
CA ARG A 162 17.81 -6.46 9.09
C ARG A 162 17.64 -5.77 10.42
N GLN A 163 18.77 -5.46 11.06
CA GLN A 163 18.76 -4.68 12.28
C GLN A 163 18.10 -3.32 12.02
N MET A 164 17.14 -2.98 12.87
CA MET A 164 16.42 -1.72 12.77
C MET A 164 17.37 -0.53 13.04
N SER A 165 17.12 0.60 12.37
CA SER A 165 17.88 1.83 12.62
C SER A 165 17.39 2.55 13.89
N LEU A 166 18.30 3.30 14.54
CA LEU A 166 17.98 4.10 15.72
C LEU A 166 16.87 5.13 15.46
N ALA A 167 16.80 5.68 14.24
CA ALA A 167 15.72 6.59 13.83
C ALA A 167 14.35 5.90 13.82
N THR A 168 14.30 4.63 13.41
CA THR A 168 13.05 3.84 13.41
C THR A 168 12.66 3.45 14.84
N ALA A 169 13.62 3.10 15.69
CA ALA A 169 13.40 2.87 17.11
C ALA A 169 12.78 4.10 17.81
N LYS A 170 13.28 5.31 17.50
CA LYS A 170 12.68 6.57 17.99
C LYS A 170 11.23 6.72 17.54
N ARG A 171 10.93 6.43 16.26
CA ARG A 171 9.55 6.47 15.75
C ARG A 171 8.63 5.48 16.47
N TYR A 172 9.13 4.30 16.83
CA TYR A 172 8.34 3.30 17.57
C TYR A 172 8.00 3.80 18.97
N LEU A 173 8.98 4.37 19.69
CA LEU A 173 8.72 4.96 21.00
C LEU A 173 7.69 6.10 20.94
N HIS A 174 7.77 6.97 19.93
CA HIS A 174 6.76 8.00 19.70
C HIS A 174 5.38 7.41 19.39
N ALA A 175 5.31 6.38 18.54
CA ALA A 175 4.05 5.73 18.17
C ALA A 175 3.38 5.03 19.36
N LEU A 176 4.18 4.45 20.26
CA LEU A 176 3.73 3.80 21.50
C LEU A 176 3.47 4.78 22.66
N GLY A 177 3.72 6.08 22.46
CA GLY A 177 3.43 7.12 23.46
C GLY A 177 4.45 7.25 24.60
N PHE A 178 5.63 6.64 24.49
CA PHE A 178 6.66 6.70 25.52
C PHE A 178 7.47 8.01 25.45
N ARG A 179 7.84 8.54 26.63
CA ARG A 179 8.86 9.58 26.78
C ARG A 179 10.22 8.91 26.95
N PHE A 180 11.23 9.37 26.22
CA PHE A 180 12.57 8.78 26.22
C PHE A 180 13.64 9.85 26.03
N THR A 181 14.86 9.55 26.48
CA THR A 181 16.06 10.38 26.33
C THR A 181 17.06 9.77 25.35
#